data_AF-A0A2E6TYJ3-F1
#
_entry.id   AF-A0A2E6TYJ3-F1
#
_cell.length_a   1.000
_cell.length_b   1.000
_cell.length_c   1.000
_cell.angle_alpha   90.00
_cell.angle_beta   90.00
_cell.angle_gamma   90.00
#
_symmetry.space_group_name_H-M   'P 1'
#
loop_
_entity.id
_entity.type
_entity.pdbx_description
1 polymer ?
#
loop_
_entity_poly.entity_id
_entity_poly.type
_entity_poly.pdbx_seq_one_letter_code
_entity_poly.pdbx_strand_id
1 'polypeptide(L)'
;MNKKILSIDIDYCLDTHDMVEVFDLFIKALHGIKDKSRVALAQYHADILDMLNGIDGELDIYNVDLHHDIFYEKEASIAEVRAGIAGSSDWVLWSALNLNLNSYTWIKQPYSEEFSEEMVELFCEAYYKDRSYDIIDARNVLFTSKLAFTHDSEDFCIKQKPSIFVETRLNKEILSIDFDYLFVCLSPEYTPKENYFFYEICKSAYSTHFNIT
;
A
#
# COMPACT_ATOMS: atom_id res chain seq x y z
N MET A 1 -16.41 -10.39 -6.28
CA MET A 1 -16.54 -9.26 -5.36
C MET A 1 -15.14 -8.89 -4.95
N ASN A 2 -14.77 -7.63 -5.14
CA ASN A 2 -13.41 -7.15 -4.97
C ASN A 2 -13.05 -7.19 -3.48
N LYS A 3 -11.79 -7.49 -3.19
CA LYS A 3 -11.23 -7.44 -1.85
C LYS A 3 -10.89 -6.01 -1.52
N LYS A 4 -11.42 -5.49 -0.43
CA LYS A 4 -11.16 -4.12 0.01
C LYS A 4 -10.05 -4.10 1.04
N ILE A 5 -8.97 -3.40 0.73
CA ILE A 5 -7.79 -3.29 1.57
C ILE A 5 -7.66 -1.86 2.06
N LEU A 6 -7.56 -1.70 3.38
CA LEU A 6 -7.21 -0.44 4.00
C LEU A 6 -5.72 -0.47 4.39
N SER A 7 -4.93 0.45 3.84
CA SER A 7 -3.57 0.76 4.26
C SER A 7 -3.58 2.08 5.02
N ILE A 8 -2.89 2.13 6.15
CA ILE A 8 -2.74 3.34 6.98
C ILE A 8 -1.25 3.52 7.27
N ASP A 9 -0.68 4.63 6.81
CA ASP A 9 0.58 5.14 7.36
C ASP A 9 0.29 6.01 8.59
N ILE A 10 1.04 5.77 9.66
CA ILE A 10 0.98 6.58 10.87
C ILE A 10 1.59 7.97 10.64
N ASP A 11 2.49 8.12 9.66
CA ASP A 11 3.07 9.42 9.31
C ASP A 11 2.02 10.43 8.78
N TYR A 12 0.87 9.94 8.29
CA TYR A 12 -0.32 10.72 7.94
C TYR A 12 -0.80 11.60 9.09
N CYS A 13 -0.56 11.20 10.34
CA CYS A 13 -1.04 11.92 11.51
C CYS A 13 -0.12 13.10 11.87
N LEU A 14 -0.43 14.29 11.35
CA LEU A 14 0.35 15.51 11.61
C LEU A 14 -0.02 16.18 12.93
N ASP A 15 -1.25 15.96 13.42
CA ASP A 15 -1.70 16.43 14.71
C ASP A 15 -2.62 15.44 15.44
N THR A 16 -3.07 15.81 16.65
CA THR A 16 -3.92 14.97 17.49
C THR A 16 -5.31 14.72 16.90
N HIS A 17 -5.82 15.63 16.07
CA HIS A 17 -7.11 15.47 15.41
C HIS A 17 -7.03 14.38 14.36
N ASP A 18 -5.95 14.36 13.57
CA ASP A 18 -5.67 13.29 12.60
C ASP A 18 -5.56 11.93 13.30
N MET A 19 -4.82 11.87 14.43
CA MET A 19 -4.69 10.63 15.21
C MET A 19 -6.06 10.10 15.66
N VAL A 20 -6.98 10.97 16.09
CA VAL A 20 -8.33 10.55 16.50
C VAL A 20 -9.14 10.03 15.31
N GLU A 21 -9.10 10.71 14.17
CA GLU A 21 -9.82 10.29 12.95
C GLU A 21 -9.29 8.95 12.40
N VAL A 22 -7.96 8.81 12.32
CA VAL A 22 -7.30 7.58 11.89
C VAL A 22 -7.57 6.44 12.87
N PHE A 23 -7.57 6.71 14.18
CA PHE A 23 -7.86 5.68 15.17
C PHE A 23 -9.31 5.19 15.10
N ASP A 24 -10.28 6.08 14.87
CA ASP A 24 -11.68 5.69 14.68
C ASP A 24 -11.84 4.79 13.45
N LEU A 25 -11.22 5.17 12.33
CA LEU A 25 -11.19 4.34 11.12
C LEU A 25 -10.53 2.97 11.38
N PHE A 26 -9.37 2.96 12.03
CA PHE A 26 -8.63 1.75 12.38
C PHE A 26 -9.48 0.81 13.23
N ILE A 27 -10.08 1.30 14.32
CA ILE A 27 -10.92 0.48 15.20
C ILE A 27 -12.14 -0.06 14.46
N LYS A 28 -12.76 0.76 13.60
CA LYS A 28 -13.90 0.34 12.81
C LYS A 28 -13.54 -0.78 11.83
N ALA A 29 -12.46 -0.62 11.08
CA ALA A 29 -11.96 -1.64 10.16
C ALA A 29 -11.57 -2.92 10.91
N LEU A 30 -10.82 -2.80 12.01
CA LEU A 30 -10.39 -3.91 12.85
C LEU A 30 -11.58 -4.72 13.38
N HIS A 31 -12.63 -4.06 13.87
CA HIS A 31 -13.84 -4.75 14.35
C HIS A 31 -14.60 -5.51 13.27
N GLY A 32 -14.55 -5.03 12.02
CA GLY A 32 -15.10 -5.71 10.85
C GLY A 32 -14.37 -7.02 10.52
N ILE A 33 -13.06 -7.07 10.77
CA ILE A 33 -12.20 -8.19 10.44
C ILE A 33 -12.19 -9.24 11.57
N LYS A 34 -12.57 -10.48 11.24
CA LYS A 34 -12.63 -11.60 12.20
C LYS A 34 -11.41 -12.52 12.19
N ASP A 35 -10.67 -12.50 11.09
CA ASP A 35 -9.49 -13.34 10.90
C ASP A 35 -8.23 -12.50 11.09
N LYS A 36 -7.44 -12.82 12.12
CA LYS A 36 -6.20 -12.10 12.44
C LYS A 36 -5.18 -12.12 11.30
N SER A 37 -5.22 -13.12 10.41
CA SER A 37 -4.29 -13.22 9.28
C SER A 37 -4.52 -12.14 8.22
N ARG A 38 -5.64 -11.42 8.31
CA ARG A 38 -6.01 -10.32 7.41
C ARG A 38 -5.66 -8.95 7.97
N VAL A 39 -4.98 -8.91 9.11
CA VAL A 39 -4.50 -7.67 9.72
C VAL A 39 -2.98 -7.76 9.87
N ALA A 40 -2.27 -6.78 9.32
CA ALA A 40 -0.83 -6.68 9.40
C ALA A 40 -0.44 -5.34 10.03
N LEU A 41 0.46 -5.40 11.01
CA LEU A 41 1.07 -4.23 11.64
C LEU A 41 2.57 -4.33 11.36
N ALA A 42 3.10 -3.36 10.63
CA ALA A 42 4.45 -3.41 10.10
C ALA A 42 5.23 -2.11 10.35
N GLN A 43 6.55 -2.17 10.19
CA GLN A 43 7.38 -0.97 10.32
C GLN A 43 7.51 -0.23 8.99
N TYR A 44 7.51 -0.93 7.86
CA TYR A 44 7.78 -0.34 6.55
C TYR A 44 6.64 -0.62 5.57
N HIS A 45 6.35 0.32 4.67
CA HIS A 45 5.26 0.15 3.69
C HIS A 45 5.45 -1.06 2.78
N ALA A 46 6.69 -1.34 2.39
CA ALA A 46 7.01 -2.52 1.58
C ALA A 46 6.51 -3.84 2.19
N ASP A 47 6.33 -3.92 3.51
CA ASP A 47 5.83 -5.11 4.19
C ASP A 47 4.36 -5.43 3.83
N ILE A 48 3.61 -4.50 3.23
CA ILE A 48 2.26 -4.75 2.72
C ILE A 48 2.25 -5.79 1.59
N LEU A 49 3.36 -5.91 0.86
CA LEU A 49 3.49 -6.82 -0.28
C LEU A 49 3.31 -8.28 0.15
N ASP A 50 3.80 -8.66 1.33
CA ASP A 50 3.61 -10.00 1.90
C ASP A 50 2.13 -10.32 2.14
N MET A 51 1.34 -9.32 2.56
CA MET A 51 -0.10 -9.45 2.73
C MET A 51 -0.80 -9.58 1.37
N LEU A 52 -0.48 -8.69 0.43
CA LEU A 52 -1.18 -8.62 -0.87
C LEU A 52 -0.92 -9.85 -1.74
N ASN A 53 0.29 -10.39 -1.73
CA ASN A 53 0.66 -11.56 -2.52
C ASN A 53 -0.13 -12.84 -2.13
N GLY A 54 -0.71 -12.87 -0.93
CA GLY A 54 -1.56 -13.96 -0.47
C GLY A 54 -3.05 -13.81 -0.84
N ILE A 55 -3.45 -12.73 -1.52
CA ILE A 55 -4.85 -12.42 -1.78
C ILE A 55 -5.24 -12.82 -3.21
N ASP A 56 -6.12 -13.81 -3.30
CA ASP A 56 -6.78 -14.15 -4.56
C ASP A 56 -7.91 -13.16 -4.90
N GLY A 57 -7.94 -12.71 -6.16
CA GLY A 57 -9.04 -11.92 -6.73
C GLY A 57 -8.66 -10.51 -7.16
N GLU A 58 -9.68 -9.67 -7.37
CA GLU A 58 -9.53 -8.24 -7.66
C GLU A 58 -9.40 -7.43 -6.38
N LEU A 59 -8.55 -6.41 -6.39
CA LEU A 59 -8.21 -5.59 -5.23
C LEU A 59 -8.74 -4.15 -5.39
N ASP A 60 -9.39 -3.65 -4.35
CA ASP A 60 -9.69 -2.23 -4.17
C ASP A 60 -8.89 -1.73 -2.97
N ILE A 61 -7.90 -0.88 -3.21
CA ILE A 61 -6.97 -0.39 -2.20
C ILE A 61 -7.34 1.03 -1.79
N TYR A 62 -7.39 1.27 -0.49
CA TYR A 62 -7.60 2.57 0.14
C TYR A 62 -6.36 2.88 0.97
N ASN A 63 -5.57 3.88 0.58
CA ASN A 63 -4.32 4.25 1.25
C ASN A 63 -4.47 5.59 1.97
N VAL A 64 -4.35 5.59 3.29
CA VAL A 64 -4.34 6.80 4.13
C VAL A 64 -2.89 7.14 4.43
N ASP A 65 -2.35 8.14 3.71
CA ASP A 65 -0.91 8.33 3.59
C ASP A 65 -0.57 9.76 3.09
N LEU A 66 0.59 10.29 3.47
CA LEU A 66 1.13 11.52 2.90
C LEU A 66 1.74 11.33 1.51
N HIS A 67 2.08 10.09 1.17
CA HIS A 67 2.72 9.65 -0.06
C HIS A 67 1.75 8.80 -0.87
N HIS A 68 1.87 8.82 -2.19
CA HIS A 68 0.99 8.00 -3.03
C HIS A 68 1.57 6.61 -3.28
N ASP A 69 2.88 6.40 -3.06
CA ASP A 69 3.60 5.11 -3.18
C ASP A 69 3.41 4.39 -4.52
N ILE A 70 3.13 5.16 -5.56
CA ILE A 70 3.00 4.67 -6.92
C ILE A 70 4.39 4.58 -7.52
N PHE A 71 5.05 5.71 -7.72
CA PHE A 71 6.35 5.73 -8.36
C PHE A 71 6.99 7.10 -8.26
N TYR A 72 8.30 7.13 -8.04
CA TYR A 72 9.10 8.35 -8.06
C TYR A 72 10.26 8.13 -9.02
N GLU A 73 10.33 8.91 -10.12
CA GLU A 73 11.21 8.69 -11.28
C GLU A 73 12.73 8.55 -10.97
N LYS A 74 13.15 8.88 -9.75
CA LYS A 74 14.55 8.80 -9.31
C LYS A 74 14.86 7.61 -8.40
N GLU A 75 13.84 6.85 -7.98
CA GLU A 75 13.98 5.87 -6.90
C GLU A 75 14.01 4.42 -7.39
N ALA A 76 13.27 4.11 -8.45
CA ALA A 76 13.27 2.78 -9.06
C ALA A 76 13.02 2.87 -10.57
N SER A 77 13.41 1.85 -11.34
CA SER A 77 12.92 1.69 -12.71
C SER A 77 11.68 0.80 -12.73
N ILE A 78 10.73 1.08 -13.63
CA ILE A 78 9.53 0.25 -13.84
C ILE A 78 9.89 -1.24 -14.05
N ALA A 79 11.02 -1.50 -14.72
CA ALA A 79 11.52 -2.85 -14.97
C ALA A 79 11.89 -3.58 -13.66
N GLU A 80 12.57 -2.90 -12.75
CA GLU A 80 12.93 -3.43 -11.42
C GLU A 80 11.69 -3.72 -10.59
N VAL A 81 10.74 -2.77 -10.51
CA VAL A 81 9.47 -2.95 -9.79
C VAL A 81 8.71 -4.14 -10.37
N ARG A 82 8.59 -4.25 -11.69
CA ARG A 82 7.95 -5.40 -12.34
C ARG A 82 8.64 -6.72 -12.01
N ALA A 83 9.97 -6.73 -11.88
CA ALA A 83 10.73 -7.93 -11.51
C ALA A 83 10.71 -8.26 -10.01
N GLY A 84 9.83 -7.61 -9.24
CA GLY A 84 9.68 -7.88 -7.82
C GLY A 84 10.66 -7.14 -6.93
N ILE A 85 11.33 -6.10 -7.44
CA ILE A 85 12.17 -5.20 -6.65
C ILE A 85 11.32 -3.96 -6.34
N ALA A 86 10.43 -4.10 -5.37
CA ALA A 86 9.58 -3.01 -4.89
C ALA A 86 9.96 -2.63 -3.46
N GLY A 87 9.82 -1.35 -3.14
CA GLY A 87 10.05 -0.74 -1.84
C GLY A 87 8.84 0.04 -1.33
N SER A 88 9.06 0.82 -0.28
CA SER A 88 8.00 1.62 0.35
C SER A 88 7.41 2.66 -0.61
N SER A 89 8.15 3.12 -1.61
CA SER A 89 7.73 4.22 -2.48
C SER A 89 7.12 3.79 -3.83
N ASP A 90 7.03 2.49 -4.09
CA ASP A 90 6.51 1.94 -5.35
C ASP A 90 5.66 0.66 -5.22
N TRP A 91 5.23 0.31 -4.00
CA TRP A 91 4.44 -0.89 -3.75
C TRP A 91 3.07 -0.86 -4.44
N VAL A 92 2.49 0.33 -4.68
CA VAL A 92 1.23 0.48 -5.43
C VAL A 92 1.45 0.19 -6.90
N LEU A 93 2.56 0.65 -7.49
CA LEU A 93 2.94 0.30 -8.86
C LEU A 93 3.19 -1.21 -8.97
N TRP A 94 3.92 -1.81 -8.02
CA TRP A 94 4.10 -3.26 -8.01
C TRP A 94 2.76 -4.00 -7.99
N SER A 95 1.83 -3.55 -7.15
CA SER A 95 0.49 -4.14 -7.03
C SER A 95 -0.31 -4.01 -8.33
N ALA A 96 -0.20 -2.87 -9.01
CA ALA A 96 -0.83 -2.68 -10.31
C ALA A 96 -0.23 -3.54 -11.43
N LEU A 97 1.08 -3.77 -11.38
CA LEU A 97 1.80 -4.52 -12.41
C LEU A 97 1.68 -6.04 -12.24
N ASN A 98 1.54 -6.52 -11.00
CA ASN A 98 1.64 -7.94 -10.67
C ASN A 98 0.36 -8.54 -10.09
N LEU A 99 -0.58 -7.73 -9.61
CA LEU A 99 -1.86 -8.20 -9.05
C LEU A 99 -3.06 -7.67 -9.85
N ASN A 100 -4.26 -8.17 -9.56
CA ASN A 100 -5.49 -7.68 -10.21
C ASN A 100 -6.01 -6.42 -9.49
N LEU A 101 -5.23 -5.34 -9.46
CA LEU A 101 -5.66 -4.07 -8.89
C LEU A 101 -6.81 -3.49 -9.74
N ASN A 102 -7.98 -3.32 -9.14
CA ASN A 102 -9.16 -2.73 -9.76
C ASN A 102 -9.26 -1.24 -9.47
N SER A 103 -9.04 -0.83 -8.22
CA SER A 103 -9.02 0.58 -7.85
C SER A 103 -8.00 0.90 -6.78
N TYR A 104 -7.48 2.13 -6.83
CA TYR A 104 -6.61 2.74 -5.84
C TYR A 104 -7.19 4.09 -5.41
N THR A 105 -7.54 4.21 -4.15
CA THR A 105 -8.01 5.46 -3.54
C THR A 105 -6.94 5.98 -2.60
N TRP A 106 -6.31 7.09 -2.94
CA TRP A 106 -5.36 7.78 -2.08
C TRP A 106 -6.07 8.85 -1.25
N ILE A 107 -6.13 8.65 0.07
CA ILE A 107 -6.62 9.64 1.02
C ILE A 107 -5.42 10.39 1.57
N LYS A 108 -5.21 11.59 1.04
CA LYS A 108 -4.07 12.44 1.31
C LYS A 108 -4.45 13.61 2.21
N GLN A 109 -3.44 14.34 2.69
CA GLN A 109 -3.60 15.63 3.33
C GLN A 109 -3.39 16.80 2.34
N PRO A 110 -3.80 18.05 2.70
CA PRO A 110 -3.56 19.22 1.87
C PRO A 110 -2.08 19.45 1.51
N TYR A 111 -1.15 19.05 2.39
CA TYR A 111 0.30 19.21 2.21
C TYR A 111 1.00 17.94 1.73
N SER A 112 0.24 16.88 1.43
CA SER A 112 0.78 15.68 0.77
C SER A 112 1.36 16.01 -0.59
N GLU A 113 2.16 15.07 -1.10
CA GLU A 113 2.78 15.18 -2.40
C GLU A 113 1.77 15.46 -3.53
N GLU A 114 2.27 15.98 -4.64
CA GLU A 114 1.44 16.20 -5.82
C GLU A 114 1.40 14.93 -6.65
N PHE A 115 0.18 14.47 -6.96
CA PHE A 115 -0.01 13.41 -7.94
C PHE A 115 -0.21 14.03 -9.32
N SER A 116 0.88 14.11 -10.10
CA SER A 116 0.91 14.76 -11.41
C SER A 116 0.26 13.91 -12.52
N GLU A 117 -0.24 14.57 -13.56
CA GLU A 117 -0.70 13.91 -14.78
C GLU A 117 0.42 13.08 -15.44
N GLU A 118 1.67 13.54 -15.36
CA GLU A 118 2.85 12.82 -15.85
C GLU A 118 3.04 11.46 -15.15
N MET A 119 2.72 11.36 -13.85
CA MET A 119 2.76 10.08 -13.14
C MET A 119 1.64 9.14 -13.56
N VAL A 120 0.45 9.68 -13.85
CA VAL A 120 -0.64 8.90 -14.47
C VAL A 120 -0.21 8.41 -15.86
N GLU A 121 0.48 9.24 -16.64
CA GLU A 121 1.03 8.87 -17.94
C GLU A 121 2.12 7.80 -17.81
N LEU A 122 3.08 7.93 -16.89
CA LEU A 122 4.11 6.92 -16.59
C LEU A 122 3.48 5.57 -16.23
N PHE A 123 2.45 5.60 -15.40
CA PHE A 123 1.67 4.42 -15.04
C PHE A 123 0.98 3.79 -16.27
N CYS A 124 0.44 4.63 -17.16
CA CYS A 124 -0.10 4.17 -18.44
C CYS A 124 1.00 3.65 -19.38
N GLU A 125 2.16 4.28 -19.43
CA GLU A 125 3.28 3.85 -20.26
C GLU A 125 3.85 2.51 -19.78
N ALA A 126 3.98 2.31 -18.47
CA ALA A 126 4.33 1.04 -17.85
C ALA A 126 3.36 -0.07 -18.27
N TYR A 127 2.07 0.27 -18.38
CA TYR A 127 1.01 -0.62 -18.88
C TYR A 127 1.17 -0.96 -20.37
N TYR A 128 1.62 -0.02 -21.21
CA TYR A 128 1.72 -0.22 -22.67
C TYR A 128 3.10 -0.67 -23.18
N LYS A 129 4.19 -0.46 -22.43
CA LYS A 129 5.56 -0.82 -22.84
C LYS A 129 5.83 -2.33 -22.64
N ASP A 130 5.55 -3.04 -23.73
CA ASP A 130 6.19 -4.23 -24.33
C ASP A 130 6.77 -5.37 -23.43
N ARG A 131 6.58 -6.60 -23.91
CA ARG A 131 7.14 -7.87 -23.39
C ARG A 131 8.67 -7.95 -23.51
N SER A 132 9.33 -6.91 -23.98
CA SER A 132 10.79 -6.87 -24.17
C SER A 132 11.58 -6.69 -22.87
N TYR A 133 10.92 -6.37 -21.74
CA TYR A 133 11.56 -6.29 -20.43
C TYR A 133 11.75 -7.66 -19.75
N ASP A 134 11.36 -8.76 -20.40
CA ASP A 134 11.40 -10.13 -19.88
C ASP A 134 12.83 -10.71 -19.66
N ILE A 135 13.89 -9.94 -19.90
CA ILE A 135 15.28 -10.34 -19.61
C ILE A 135 15.92 -9.31 -18.68
N ILE A 136 15.48 -9.29 -17.43
CA ILE A 136 16.35 -8.83 -16.35
C ILE A 136 17.14 -10.06 -15.90
N ASP A 137 18.44 -10.09 -16.22
CA ASP A 137 19.34 -11.15 -15.75
C ASP A 137 19.28 -11.16 -14.22
N ALA A 138 18.58 -12.15 -13.66
CA ALA A 138 18.40 -12.35 -12.23
C ALA A 138 19.75 -12.37 -11.46
N ARG A 139 20.87 -12.57 -12.15
CA ARG A 139 22.23 -12.53 -11.58
C ARG A 139 22.74 -11.11 -11.29
N ASN A 140 22.17 -10.06 -11.88
CA ASN A 140 22.57 -8.66 -11.65
C ASN A 140 21.67 -7.92 -10.63
N VAL A 141 20.47 -8.44 -10.36
CA VAL A 141 19.48 -7.84 -9.43
C VAL A 141 19.72 -8.22 -7.96
N LEU A 142 20.46 -9.30 -7.72
CA LEU A 142 20.63 -9.94 -6.40
C LEU A 142 21.38 -9.12 -5.33
N PHE A 143 21.69 -7.83 -5.56
CA PHE A 143 22.59 -7.08 -4.68
C PHE A 143 22.06 -5.78 -4.06
N THR A 144 20.81 -5.35 -4.29
CA THR A 144 20.39 -4.02 -3.79
C THR A 144 19.01 -3.84 -3.17
N SER A 145 18.12 -4.85 -3.07
CA SER A 145 16.87 -4.69 -2.30
C SER A 145 16.57 -5.89 -1.38
N LYS A 146 15.83 -5.63 -0.30
CA LYS A 146 15.56 -6.58 0.78
C LYS A 146 14.47 -7.61 0.48
N LEU A 147 13.77 -7.54 -0.66
CA LEU A 147 12.76 -8.52 -1.06
C LEU A 147 12.82 -8.64 -2.59
N ALA A 148 13.41 -9.72 -3.10
CA ALA A 148 13.33 -10.08 -4.51
C ALA A 148 12.29 -11.19 -4.64
N PHE A 149 11.13 -10.88 -5.21
CA PHE A 149 10.08 -11.87 -5.46
C PHE A 149 10.37 -12.59 -6.79
N THR A 150 10.55 -13.92 -6.75
CA THR A 150 10.66 -14.72 -7.97
C THR A 150 9.26 -15.11 -8.45
N HIS A 151 8.82 -14.56 -9.58
CA HIS A 151 7.59 -14.97 -10.26
C HIS A 151 7.91 -15.81 -11.50
N ASP A 152 7.08 -16.81 -11.79
CA ASP A 152 7.14 -17.55 -13.06
C ASP A 152 6.66 -16.64 -14.21
N SER A 153 7.35 -16.72 -15.37
CA SER A 153 7.16 -15.80 -16.50
C SER A 153 5.75 -15.76 -17.11
N GLU A 154 4.90 -16.74 -16.79
CA GLU A 154 3.53 -16.84 -17.32
C GLU A 154 2.48 -16.07 -16.49
N ASP A 155 2.83 -15.59 -15.29
CA ASP A 155 1.90 -14.90 -14.38
C ASP A 155 1.89 -13.37 -14.53
N PHE A 156 2.72 -12.81 -15.41
CA PHE A 156 2.78 -11.37 -15.66
C PHE A 156 1.62 -10.90 -16.55
N CYS A 157 0.45 -10.81 -15.96
CA CYS A 157 -0.73 -10.27 -16.59
C CYS A 157 -1.15 -8.99 -15.87
N ILE A 158 -0.75 -7.84 -16.40
CA ILE A 158 -1.49 -6.61 -16.12
C ILE A 158 -2.86 -6.78 -16.79
N LYS A 159 -3.89 -7.17 -16.02
CA LYS A 159 -5.20 -7.54 -16.58
C LYS A 159 -6.08 -6.33 -16.88
N GLN A 160 -5.88 -5.19 -16.19
CA GLN A 160 -6.63 -3.96 -16.38
C GLN A 160 -5.90 -2.73 -15.81
N LYS A 161 -6.14 -1.54 -16.39
CA LYS A 161 -5.72 -0.26 -15.80
C LYS A 161 -6.63 0.05 -14.60
N PRO A 162 -6.11 0.15 -13.35
CA PRO A 162 -6.92 0.50 -12.20
C PRO A 162 -7.47 1.93 -12.29
N SER A 163 -8.65 2.12 -11.69
CA SER A 163 -9.20 3.45 -11.45
C SER A 163 -8.49 4.09 -10.26
N ILE A 164 -7.97 5.32 -10.45
CA ILE A 164 -7.26 6.06 -9.40
C ILE A 164 -8.15 7.20 -8.91
N PHE A 165 -8.33 7.28 -7.59
CA PHE A 165 -9.09 8.32 -6.90
C PHE A 165 -8.19 9.03 -5.91
N VAL A 166 -8.38 10.34 -5.74
CA VAL A 166 -7.64 11.15 -4.78
C VAL A 166 -8.65 11.90 -3.91
N GLU A 167 -8.57 11.66 -2.61
CA GLU A 167 -9.37 12.33 -1.58
C GLU A 167 -8.44 13.21 -0.74
N THR A 168 -8.86 14.42 -0.40
CA THR A 168 -8.00 15.36 0.35
C THR A 168 -8.14 15.24 1.87
N ARG A 169 -8.99 14.33 2.35
CA ARG A 169 -9.20 14.02 3.77
C ARG A 169 -10.04 12.76 3.96
N LEU A 170 -9.89 12.12 5.12
CA LEU A 170 -10.86 11.15 5.64
C LEU A 170 -12.28 11.75 5.66
N ASN A 171 -13.19 11.12 4.93
CA ASN A 171 -14.59 11.51 4.84
C ASN A 171 -15.50 10.48 5.53
N LYS A 172 -16.80 10.75 5.67
CA LYS A 172 -17.71 9.79 6.35
C LYS A 172 -17.98 8.53 5.54
N GLU A 173 -17.74 8.57 4.23
CA GLU A 173 -17.99 7.45 3.32
C GLU A 173 -16.97 6.35 3.53
N ILE A 174 -15.69 6.69 3.74
CA ILE A 174 -14.65 5.68 4.03
C ILE A 174 -14.97 4.89 5.31
N LEU A 175 -15.53 5.56 6.32
CA LEU A 175 -15.97 4.89 7.53
C LEU A 175 -17.10 3.90 7.23
N SER A 176 -17.92 4.10 6.21
CA SER A 176 -19.02 3.18 5.88
C SER A 176 -18.57 1.91 5.14
N ILE A 177 -17.29 1.80 4.81
CA ILE A 177 -16.74 0.66 4.08
C ILE A 177 -16.43 -0.50 5.03
N ASP A 178 -16.96 -1.68 4.71
CA ASP A 178 -16.52 -2.94 5.32
C ASP A 178 -15.25 -3.42 4.60
N PHE A 179 -14.11 -3.33 5.28
CA PHE A 179 -12.81 -3.76 4.75
C PHE A 179 -12.57 -5.25 4.98
N ASP A 180 -11.96 -5.91 3.99
CA ASP A 180 -11.57 -7.32 4.08
C ASP A 180 -10.20 -7.50 4.75
N TYR A 181 -9.30 -6.54 4.54
CA TYR A 181 -7.92 -6.53 5.02
C TYR A 181 -7.53 -5.16 5.58
N LEU A 182 -6.63 -5.17 6.55
CA LEU A 182 -6.11 -3.97 7.21
C LEU A 182 -4.59 -4.06 7.35
N PHE A 183 -3.90 -3.06 6.83
CA PHE A 183 -2.47 -2.87 6.99
C PHE A 183 -2.21 -1.54 7.70
N VAL A 184 -1.33 -1.54 8.70
CA VAL A 184 -0.88 -0.32 9.40
C VAL A 184 0.64 -0.29 9.43
N CYS A 185 1.21 0.80 8.94
CA CYS A 185 2.65 1.05 8.89
C CYS A 185 3.07 2.09 9.92
N LEU A 186 4.24 1.91 10.55
CA LEU A 186 4.86 2.96 11.36
C LEU A 186 5.61 4.00 10.53
N SER A 187 6.27 3.59 9.44
CA SER A 187 7.17 4.42 8.63
C SER A 187 8.18 5.20 9.48
N PRO A 188 9.11 4.52 10.18
CA PRO A 188 9.99 5.13 11.18
C PRO A 188 10.91 6.23 10.62
N GLU A 189 11.09 6.26 9.30
CA GLU A 189 11.89 7.25 8.57
C GLU A 189 11.17 8.60 8.45
N TYR A 190 9.83 8.60 8.46
CA TYR A 190 8.98 9.77 8.25
C TYR A 190 8.22 10.17 9.52
N THR A 191 7.79 9.19 10.33
CA THR A 191 7.05 9.44 11.56
C THR A 191 7.93 10.07 12.64
N PRO A 192 7.54 11.23 13.21
CA PRO A 192 8.22 11.80 14.38
C PRO A 192 8.26 10.80 15.54
N LYS A 193 9.39 10.69 16.24
CA LYS A 193 9.57 9.69 17.31
C LYS A 193 8.59 9.87 18.46
N GLU A 194 8.22 11.12 18.73
CA GLU A 194 7.19 11.49 19.68
C GLU A 194 5.81 10.95 19.32
N ASN A 195 5.55 10.56 18.06
CA ASN A 195 4.29 9.99 17.61
C ASN A 195 4.30 8.45 17.57
N TYR A 196 5.43 7.79 17.85
CA TYR A 196 5.52 6.32 17.85
C TYR A 196 4.55 5.66 18.85
N PHE A 197 4.16 6.38 19.91
CA PHE A 197 3.16 5.87 20.85
C PHE A 197 1.83 5.56 20.16
N PHE A 198 1.48 6.29 19.09
CA PHE A 198 0.21 6.08 18.41
C PHE A 198 0.17 4.71 17.72
N TYR A 199 1.27 4.33 17.08
CA TYR A 199 1.43 2.98 16.53
C TYR A 199 1.38 1.88 17.62
N GLU A 200 1.98 2.12 18.79
CA GLU A 200 1.88 1.19 19.93
C GLU A 200 0.44 1.09 20.49
N ILE A 201 -0.34 2.16 20.44
CA ILE A 201 -1.78 2.12 20.77
C ILE A 201 -2.52 1.24 19.77
N CYS A 202 -2.27 1.38 18.46
CA CYS A 202 -2.87 0.51 17.43
C CYS A 202 -2.51 -0.97 17.65
N LYS A 203 -1.24 -1.27 17.98
CA LYS A 203 -0.80 -2.63 18.34
C LYS A 203 -1.51 -3.18 19.59
N SER A 204 -1.64 -2.36 20.63
CA SER A 204 -2.35 -2.75 21.85
C SER A 204 -3.83 -3.06 21.59
N ALA A 205 -4.50 -2.23 20.78
CA ALA A 205 -5.88 -2.46 20.36
C ALA A 205 -6.04 -3.73 19.51
N TYR A 206 -5.13 -3.98 18.56
CA TYR A 206 -5.07 -5.22 17.79
C TYR A 206 -4.93 -6.46 18.69
N SER A 207 -3.97 -6.46 19.61
CA SER A 207 -3.75 -7.56 20.55
C SER A 207 -4.98 -7.80 21.43
N THR A 208 -5.62 -6.74 21.88
CA THR A 208 -6.86 -6.82 22.67
C THR A 208 -8.00 -7.44 21.86
N HIS A 209 -8.23 -6.98 20.63
CA HIS A 209 -9.31 -7.48 19.77
C HIS A 209 -9.18 -8.98 19.48
N PHE A 210 -7.96 -9.46 19.25
CA PHE A 210 -7.70 -10.87 18.95
C PHE A 210 -7.29 -11.72 20.17
N ASN A 211 -7.34 -11.17 21.38
CA ASN A 211 -6.92 -11.83 22.62
C ASN A 211 -5.49 -12.44 22.56
N ILE A 212 -4.55 -11.68 22.00
CA ILE A 212 -3.14 -12.07 21.90
C ILE A 212 -2.43 -11.61 23.18
N THR A 213 -1.95 -12.57 23.96
CA THR A 213 -1.18 -12.36 25.20
C THR A 213 0.32 -12.38 24.97
#